data_AF-A0A1H0EGE5-F1
#
_entry.id   AF-A0A1H0EGE5-F1
#
_cell.length_a   1.000
_cell.length_b   1.000
_cell.length_c   1.000
_cell.angle_alpha   90.00
_cell.angle_beta   90.00
_cell.angle_gamma   90.00
#
_symmetry.space_group_name_H-M   'P 1'
#
loop_
_entity.id
_entity.type
_entity.pdbx_description
1 polymer ?
#
loop_
_entity_poly.entity_id
_entity_poly.type
_entity_poly.pdbx_seq_one_letter_code
_entity_poly.pdbx_strand_id
1 'polypeptide(L)'
;MKRPDSEALRARRHRAHRSGDHSLCRPGNCPWVDGDDLPRFNMPDPASGESVTSAVLAFIDAVPPGREGGPQLVMARCAVKLAQAIDSNAHGLSGLVKQLTDLMGHIAESQDEDGLDDIRARQHARRTELLTVVNGPSVG
;
A
#
# COMPACT_ATOMS: atom_id res chain seq x y z
N MET A 1 -29.79 25.45 2.00
CA MET A 1 -28.32 25.57 2.14
C MET A 1 -27.86 24.63 3.26
N LYS A 2 -27.05 23.60 2.97
CA LYS A 2 -26.48 22.72 4.03
C LYS A 2 -25.45 23.53 4.82
N ARG A 3 -25.61 23.64 6.14
CA ARG A 3 -24.60 24.28 7.01
C ARG A 3 -23.26 23.55 6.85
N PRO A 4 -22.12 24.27 6.79
CA PRO A 4 -20.81 23.64 6.78
C PRO A 4 -20.61 22.84 8.07
N ASP A 5 -19.92 21.69 7.97
CA ASP A 5 -19.59 20.87 9.13
C ASP A 5 -18.80 21.72 10.14
N SER A 6 -19.13 21.56 11.43
CA SER A 6 -18.30 22.12 12.49
C SER A 6 -16.90 21.49 12.45
N GLU A 7 -15.90 22.25 12.90
CA GLU A 7 -14.51 21.79 12.94
C GLU A 7 -14.35 20.51 13.77
N ALA A 8 -15.10 20.41 14.88
CA ALA A 8 -15.17 19.23 15.73
C ALA A 8 -15.67 17.99 14.98
N LEU A 9 -16.71 18.14 14.14
CA LEU A 9 -17.25 17.05 13.34
C LEU A 9 -16.24 16.60 12.26
N ARG A 10 -15.52 17.55 11.66
CA ARG A 10 -14.45 17.27 10.68
C ARG A 10 -13.30 16.48 11.32
N ALA A 11 -12.85 16.89 12.51
CA ALA A 11 -11.79 16.20 13.24
C ALA A 11 -12.21 14.79 13.69
N ARG A 12 -13.48 14.61 14.08
CA ARG A 12 -14.04 13.30 14.45
C ARG A 12 -14.11 12.37 13.23
N ARG A 13 -14.62 12.87 12.10
CA ARG A 13 -14.66 12.13 10.82
C ARG A 13 -13.28 11.67 10.38
N HIS A 14 -12.30 12.57 10.44
CA HIS A 14 -10.94 12.26 10.06
C HIS A 14 -10.31 11.19 10.96
N ARG A 15 -10.57 11.22 12.27
CA ARG A 15 -10.11 10.17 13.20
C ARG A 15 -10.78 8.83 12.92
N ALA A 16 -12.10 8.80 12.79
CA ALA A 16 -12.85 7.59 12.47
C ALA A 16 -12.39 6.96 11.14
N HIS A 17 -12.24 7.79 10.10
CA HIS A 17 -11.76 7.34 8.81
C HIS A 17 -10.33 6.76 8.88
N ARG A 18 -9.43 7.42 9.61
CA ARG A 18 -8.06 6.91 9.83
C ARG A 18 -8.03 5.59 10.60
N SER A 19 -9.02 5.32 11.45
CA SER A 19 -9.16 4.04 12.16
C SER A 19 -9.97 2.99 11.39
N GLY A 20 -10.39 3.26 10.14
CA GLY A 20 -11.20 2.35 9.33
C GLY A 20 -12.70 2.33 9.65
N ASP A 21 -13.18 3.25 10.50
CA ASP A 21 -14.61 3.44 10.76
C ASP A 21 -15.19 4.46 9.77
N HIS A 22 -15.94 3.93 8.79
CA HIS A 22 -16.55 4.71 7.73
C HIS A 22 -17.98 5.19 8.06
N SER A 23 -18.49 4.94 9.27
CA SER A 23 -19.88 5.29 9.67
C SER A 23 -20.18 6.80 9.62
N LEU A 24 -19.15 7.64 9.69
CA LEU A 24 -19.25 9.10 9.64
C LEU A 24 -18.82 9.68 8.28
N CYS A 25 -18.46 8.84 7.31
CA CYS A 25 -18.08 9.32 5.99
C CYS A 25 -19.29 9.85 5.23
N ARG A 26 -19.06 10.90 4.43
CA ARG A 26 -20.09 11.42 3.54
C ARG A 26 -20.09 10.61 2.25
N PRO A 27 -21.26 10.19 1.74
CA PRO A 27 -21.40 9.73 0.36
C PRO A 27 -20.89 10.82 -0.59
N GLY A 28 -20.07 10.44 -1.56
CA GLY A 28 -19.35 11.24 -2.55
C GLY A 28 -17.89 11.54 -2.21
N ASN A 29 -17.47 11.35 -0.95
CA ASN A 29 -16.13 11.71 -0.48
C ASN A 29 -15.35 10.52 0.09
N CYS A 30 -15.95 9.34 0.12
CA CYS A 30 -15.31 8.14 0.66
C CYS A 30 -15.52 6.99 -0.31
N PRO A 31 -14.45 6.49 -0.95
CA PRO A 31 -14.54 5.38 -1.91
C PRO A 31 -15.20 4.11 -1.33
N TRP A 32 -15.20 3.97 -0.01
CA TRP A 32 -15.79 2.83 0.71
C TRP A 32 -17.31 2.94 0.94
N VAL A 33 -17.87 4.16 0.92
CA VAL A 33 -19.32 4.40 1.14
C VAL A 33 -20.09 4.46 -0.18
N ASP A 34 -19.42 4.88 -1.27
CA ASP A 34 -20.03 5.06 -2.60
C ASP A 34 -19.98 3.81 -3.47
N GLY A 35 -19.88 2.62 -2.86
CA GLY A 35 -19.54 1.39 -3.55
C GLY A 35 -20.46 1.06 -4.72
N ASP A 36 -19.91 1.15 -5.94
CA ASP A 36 -20.33 0.34 -7.08
C ASP A 36 -19.17 -0.10 -8.01
N ASP A 37 -17.96 0.49 -7.98
CA ASP A 37 -16.92 0.18 -8.99
C ASP A 37 -15.48 -0.03 -8.49
N LEU A 38 -15.23 -0.02 -7.17
CA LEU A 38 -13.92 -0.52 -6.71
C LEU A 38 -13.95 -2.04 -6.75
N PRO A 39 -12.88 -2.72 -7.24
CA PRO A 39 -12.75 -4.15 -7.04
C PRO A 39 -12.91 -4.36 -5.55
N ARG A 40 -14.05 -4.94 -5.16
CA ARG A 40 -14.26 -5.35 -3.78
C ARG A 40 -13.07 -6.26 -3.52
N PHE A 41 -12.09 -5.77 -2.76
CA PHE A 41 -11.17 -6.64 -2.05
C PHE A 41 -12.12 -7.56 -1.30
N ASN A 42 -12.29 -8.76 -1.86
CA ASN A 42 -13.23 -9.74 -1.37
C ASN A 42 -12.63 -10.16 -0.04
N MET A 43 -13.00 -9.43 1.01
CA MET A 43 -12.48 -9.63 2.35
C MET A 43 -12.87 -11.06 2.70
N PRO A 44 -11.92 -11.97 2.91
CA PRO A 44 -12.24 -13.37 3.15
C PRO A 44 -13.19 -13.45 4.35
N ASP A 45 -14.21 -14.29 4.20
CA ASP A 45 -15.22 -14.50 5.23
C ASP A 45 -14.54 -14.95 6.53
N PRO A 46 -14.65 -14.20 7.65
CA PRO A 46 -14.04 -14.61 8.91
C PRO A 46 -14.62 -15.93 9.45
N ALA A 47 -15.76 -16.40 8.92
CA ALA A 47 -16.36 -17.69 9.25
C ALA A 47 -15.80 -18.88 8.43
N SER A 48 -14.93 -18.65 7.44
CA SER A 48 -14.35 -19.73 6.62
C SER A 48 -13.31 -20.58 7.37
N GLY A 49 -12.84 -20.10 8.54
CA GLY A 49 -11.73 -20.73 9.27
C GLY A 49 -10.36 -20.51 8.60
N GLU A 50 -10.29 -19.64 7.58
CA GLU A 50 -9.03 -19.29 6.93
C GLU A 50 -8.23 -18.34 7.82
N SER A 51 -6.97 -18.69 8.05
CA SER A 51 -6.07 -17.92 8.90
C SER A 51 -5.58 -16.65 8.18
N VAL A 52 -5.18 -15.63 8.94
CA VAL A 52 -4.57 -14.41 8.39
C VAL A 52 -3.34 -14.75 7.55
N THR A 53 -2.59 -15.77 7.97
CA THR A 53 -1.45 -16.29 7.20
C THR A 53 -1.88 -16.81 5.83
N SER A 54 -3.00 -17.53 5.73
CA SER A 54 -3.53 -18.01 4.45
C SER A 54 -3.87 -16.86 3.51
N ALA A 55 -4.54 -15.83 4.03
CA ALA A 55 -4.89 -14.64 3.24
C ALA A 55 -3.65 -13.87 2.75
N VAL A 56 -2.61 -13.75 3.59
CA VAL A 56 -1.36 -13.08 3.24
C VAL A 56 -0.57 -13.86 2.18
N LEU A 57 -0.52 -15.18 2.27
CA LEU A 57 0.11 -16.02 1.25
C LEU A 57 -0.60 -15.89 -0.10
N ALA A 58 -1.93 -15.97 -0.10
CA ALA A 58 -2.73 -15.79 -1.32
C ALA A 58 -2.49 -14.42 -1.98
N PHE A 59 -2.34 -13.36 -1.18
CA PHE A 59 -1.99 -12.04 -1.70
C PHE A 59 -0.58 -12.02 -2.32
N ILE A 60 0.42 -12.57 -1.64
CA ILE A 60 1.80 -12.62 -2.14
C ILE A 60 1.88 -13.45 -3.43
N ASP A 61 1.13 -14.55 -3.54
CA ASP A 61 1.09 -15.38 -4.75
C ASP A 61 0.41 -14.67 -5.93
N ALA A 62 -0.53 -13.75 -5.65
CA ALA A 62 -1.19 -12.91 -6.66
C ALA A 62 -0.32 -11.74 -7.14
N VAL A 63 0.74 -11.39 -6.40
CA VAL A 63 1.71 -10.35 -6.76
C VAL A 63 2.63 -10.92 -7.84
N PRO A 64 2.69 -10.34 -9.07
CA PRO A 64 3.62 -10.78 -10.10
C PRO A 64 5.05 -10.88 -9.55
N PRO A 65 5.82 -11.92 -9.93
CA PRO A 65 7.14 -12.15 -9.37
C PRO A 65 8.05 -10.96 -9.65
N GLY A 66 8.34 -10.19 -8.60
CA GLY A 66 9.45 -9.25 -8.60
C GLY A 66 10.76 -10.01 -8.83
N ARG A 67 11.78 -9.32 -9.36
CA ARG A 67 13.12 -9.90 -9.58
C ARG A 67 13.56 -10.73 -8.37
N GLU A 68 13.96 -11.96 -8.60
CA GLU A 68 14.46 -12.86 -7.55
C GLU A 68 15.52 -12.15 -6.69
N GLY A 69 15.32 -12.16 -5.38
CA GLY A 69 16.22 -11.54 -4.40
C GLY A 69 15.97 -10.05 -4.07
N GLY A 70 14.92 -9.43 -4.60
CA GLY A 70 14.60 -8.02 -4.31
C GLY A 70 14.04 -7.76 -2.89
N PRO A 71 14.00 -6.48 -2.44
CA PRO A 71 13.43 -6.08 -1.14
C PRO A 71 12.01 -6.62 -0.88
N GLN A 72 11.22 -6.82 -1.95
CA GLN A 72 9.88 -7.38 -1.91
C GLN A 72 9.84 -8.79 -1.27
N LEU A 73 10.85 -9.63 -1.48
CA LEU A 73 10.92 -10.97 -0.86
C LEU A 73 11.12 -10.88 0.66
N VAL A 74 11.89 -9.89 1.13
CA VAL A 74 12.08 -9.65 2.57
C VAL A 74 10.77 -9.18 3.19
N MET A 75 10.07 -8.27 2.51
CA MET A 75 8.78 -7.74 2.96
C MET A 75 7.70 -8.83 2.99
N ALA A 76 7.62 -9.67 1.95
CA ALA A 76 6.73 -10.82 1.91
C ALA A 76 6.97 -11.78 3.10
N ARG A 77 8.23 -12.08 3.42
CA ARG A 77 8.58 -12.90 4.59
C ARG A 77 8.18 -12.26 5.91
N CYS A 78 8.37 -10.95 6.05
CA CYS A 78 7.93 -10.21 7.23
C CYS A 78 6.39 -10.23 7.38
N ALA A 79 5.66 -10.08 6.27
CA ALA A 79 4.19 -10.13 6.27
C ALA A 79 3.68 -11.50 6.76
N VAL A 80 4.27 -12.59 6.25
CA VAL A 80 3.94 -13.95 6.72
C VAL A 80 4.22 -14.12 8.21
N LYS A 81 5.33 -13.58 8.74
CA LYS A 81 5.65 -13.67 10.18
C LYS A 81 4.67 -12.89 11.05
N LEU A 82 4.26 -11.70 10.62
CA LEU A 82 3.24 -10.92 11.33
C LEU A 82 1.88 -11.62 11.31
N ALA A 83 1.49 -12.19 10.17
CA ALA A 83 0.26 -12.97 10.04
C ALA A 83 0.24 -14.19 10.97
N GLN A 84 1.35 -14.92 11.07
CA GLN A 84 1.49 -16.04 12.01
C GLN A 84 1.36 -15.58 13.47
N ALA A 85 1.96 -14.43 13.82
CA ALA A 85 1.85 -13.86 15.15
C ALA A 85 0.39 -13.48 15.49
N ILE A 86 -0.35 -12.92 14.52
CA ILE A 86 -1.77 -12.59 14.66
C ILE A 86 -2.61 -13.86 14.83
N ASP A 87 -2.40 -14.87 13.98
CA ASP A 87 -3.10 -16.17 14.06
C ASP A 87 -2.86 -16.87 15.40
N SER A 88 -1.66 -16.74 15.96
CA SER A 88 -1.30 -17.29 17.28
C SER A 88 -1.86 -16.49 18.46
N ASN A 89 -2.61 -15.41 18.20
CA ASN A 89 -3.20 -14.53 19.19
C ASN A 89 -2.15 -13.89 20.12
N ALA A 90 -0.99 -13.51 19.57
CA ALA A 90 0.11 -12.91 20.33
C ALA A 90 -0.29 -11.57 20.99
N HIS A 91 0.35 -11.23 22.12
CA HIS A 91 0.13 -9.95 22.78
C HIS A 91 0.42 -8.77 21.83
N GLY A 92 -0.43 -7.74 21.87
CA GLY A 92 -0.26 -6.55 21.03
C GLY A 92 -0.85 -6.66 19.62
N LEU A 93 -1.95 -7.43 19.46
CA LEU A 93 -2.66 -7.62 18.20
C LEU A 93 -2.89 -6.33 17.39
N SER A 94 -3.30 -5.23 18.03
CA SER A 94 -3.53 -3.97 17.32
C SER A 94 -2.27 -3.41 16.67
N GLY A 95 -1.11 -3.56 17.32
CA GLY A 95 0.18 -3.18 16.78
C GLY A 95 0.61 -4.10 15.63
N LEU A 96 0.41 -5.40 15.78
CA LEU A 96 0.73 -6.40 14.75
C LEU A 96 -0.13 -6.22 13.50
N VAL A 97 -1.44 -6.03 13.66
CA VAL A 97 -2.37 -5.75 12.57
C VAL A 97 -1.97 -4.47 11.85
N LYS A 98 -1.66 -3.40 12.59
CA LYS A 98 -1.19 -2.15 11.98
C LYS A 98 0.08 -2.35 11.16
N GLN A 99 1.09 -3.03 11.70
CA GLN A 99 2.33 -3.31 10.98
C GLN A 99 2.09 -4.15 9.74
N LEU A 100 1.21 -5.15 9.83
CA LEU A 100 0.83 -5.97 8.69
C LEU A 100 0.15 -5.11 7.61
N THR A 101 -0.83 -4.27 7.98
CA THR A 101 -1.49 -3.36 7.03
C THR A 101 -0.51 -2.42 6.35
N ASP A 102 0.38 -1.78 7.11
CA ASP A 102 1.38 -0.85 6.57
C ASP A 102 2.34 -1.58 5.59
N LEU A 103 2.76 -2.79 5.93
CA LEU A 103 3.65 -3.61 5.10
C LEU A 103 2.98 -4.09 3.81
N MET A 104 1.72 -4.53 3.89
CA MET A 104 0.94 -4.96 2.72
C MET A 104 0.67 -3.78 1.77
N GLY A 105 0.45 -2.57 2.32
CA GLY A 105 0.37 -1.34 1.55
C GLY A 105 1.64 -1.09 0.74
N HIS A 106 2.81 -1.21 1.35
CA HIS A 106 4.07 -1.03 0.62
C HIS A 106 4.36 -2.11 -0.43
N ILE A 107 3.97 -3.36 -0.19
CA ILE A 107 4.09 -4.43 -1.20
C ILE A 107 3.22 -4.08 -2.42
N ALA A 108 2.00 -3.61 -2.20
CA ALA A 108 1.10 -3.16 -3.27
C ALA A 108 1.63 -1.93 -4.02
N GLU A 109 2.09 -0.89 -3.30
CA GLU A 109 2.64 0.34 -3.90
C GLU A 109 3.90 0.09 -4.73
N SER A 110 4.74 -0.88 -4.34
CA SER A 110 5.94 -1.25 -5.11
C SER A 110 5.63 -1.87 -6.48
N GLN A 111 4.35 -2.16 -6.77
CA GLN A 111 3.90 -2.61 -8.08
C GLN A 111 3.53 -1.45 -9.02
N ASP A 112 3.26 -0.26 -8.48
CA ASP A 112 2.90 0.94 -9.25
C ASP A 112 4.15 1.77 -9.68
N GLU A 113 5.37 1.27 -9.42
CA GLU A 113 6.62 1.99 -9.72
C GLU A 113 6.97 2.13 -11.21
N ASP A 114 6.09 1.75 -12.14
CA ASP A 114 6.23 2.05 -13.58
C ASP A 114 6.42 3.56 -13.84
N GLY A 115 5.87 4.44 -12.99
CA GLY A 115 6.01 5.90 -13.14
C GLY A 115 7.32 6.49 -12.57
N LEU A 116 7.88 5.90 -11.52
CA LEU A 116 9.07 6.42 -10.83
C LEU A 116 10.38 5.97 -11.48
N ASP A 117 10.40 4.76 -12.04
CA ASP A 117 11.52 4.28 -12.84
C ASP A 117 11.66 5.10 -14.13
N ASP A 118 10.55 5.54 -14.72
CA ASP A 118 10.54 6.44 -15.87
C ASP A 118 11.16 7.81 -15.54
N ILE A 119 10.88 8.35 -14.35
CA ILE A 119 11.46 9.62 -13.89
C ILE A 119 12.96 9.46 -13.60
N ARG A 120 13.36 8.37 -12.93
CA ARG A 120 14.77 8.07 -12.64
C ARG A 120 15.57 7.80 -13.92
N ALA A 121 14.99 7.06 -14.87
CA ALA A 121 15.57 6.79 -16.18
C ALA A 121 15.74 8.10 -16.98
N ARG A 122 14.72 8.97 -17.01
CA ARG A 122 14.83 10.30 -17.66
C ARG A 122 15.83 11.24 -16.97
N GLN A 123 16.00 11.15 -15.65
CA GLN A 123 17.02 11.93 -14.94
C GLN A 123 18.43 11.39 -15.20
N HIS A 124 18.59 10.07 -15.22
CA HIS A 124 19.86 9.43 -15.56
C HIS A 124 20.26 9.74 -17.00
N ALA A 125 19.35 9.57 -17.97
CA ALA A 125 19.56 9.90 -19.37
C ALA A 125 20.03 11.35 -19.56
N ARG A 126 19.32 12.32 -18.95
CA ARG A 126 19.71 13.74 -18.96
C ARG A 126 21.08 13.99 -18.35
N ARG A 127 21.44 13.29 -17.27
CA ARG A 127 22.75 13.42 -16.63
C ARG A 127 23.87 12.85 -17.50
N THR A 128 23.64 11.73 -18.18
CA THR A 128 24.60 11.19 -19.16
C THR A 128 24.77 12.08 -20.37
N GLU A 129 23.69 12.65 -20.93
CA GLU A 129 23.76 13.61 -22.06
C GLU A 129 24.59 14.85 -21.70
N LEU A 130 24.35 15.43 -20.52
CA LEU A 130 25.13 16.57 -20.02
C LEU A 130 26.62 16.23 -19.83
N LEU A 131 26.95 15.02 -19.40
CA LEU A 131 28.35 14.56 -19.26
C LEU A 131 29.03 14.27 -20.61
N THR A 132 28.28 13.82 -21.62
CA THR A 132 28.81 13.60 -22.97
C THR A 132 29.05 14.90 -23.74
N VAL A 133 28.25 15.96 -23.51
CA VAL A 133 28.44 17.27 -24.16
C VAL A 133 29.66 18.00 -23.61
N VAL A 134 30.04 17.77 -22.35
CA VAL A 134 31.22 18.39 -21.72
C VAL A 134 32.54 17.71 -22.12
N ASN A 135 32.50 16.46 -22.61
CA ASN A 135 33.67 15.67 -23.03
C ASN A 135 33.80 15.50 -24.55
N GLY A 136 33.26 16.43 -25.35
CA GLY A 136 33.50 16.45 -26.80
C GLY A 136 35.00 16.53 -27.12
N PRO A 137 35.50 15.80 -28.14
CA PRO A 137 36.93 15.71 -28.40
C PRO A 137 37.50 17.08 -28.74
N SER A 138 38.55 17.46 -28.02
CA SER A 138 39.45 18.55 -28.39
C SER A 138 40.07 18.21 -29.75
N VAL A 139 39.43 18.68 -30.83
CA VAL A 139 40.01 18.65 -32.18
C VAL A 139 41.17 19.64 -32.15
N GLY A 140 42.40 19.10 -32.19
CA GLY A 140 43.63 19.85 -32.37
C GLY A 140 43.79 20.38 -33.79
#